data_AF-A0A9E6W8P2-F1
#
_entry.id   AF-A0A9E6W8P2-F1
#
_cell.length_a   1.000
_cell.length_b   1.000
_cell.length_c   1.000
_cell.angle_alpha   90.00
_cell.angle_beta   90.00
_cell.angle_gamma   90.00
#
_symmetry.space_group_name_H-M   'P 1'
#
loop_
_entity.id
_entity.type
_entity.pdbx_description
1 polymer ?
#
loop_
_entity_poly.entity_id
_entity_poly.type
_entity_poly.pdbx_seq_one_letter_code
_entity_poly.pdbx_strand_id
1 'polypeptide(L)'
;MKAFKAIFLLVFVSGICFATAGFAQVEKSKNENFTFTIASKTDRYDLTGVEIIKITPVGNLLRIVTCKVGSDNSIMDLANPVAFFRVTATGDFDGDGEDEILVDEFAVLTKTGNLKFVYHLNEKNK
;
A
#
# COMPACT_ATOMS: atom_id res chain seq x y z
N MET A 1 -8.69 28.16 50.84
CA MET A 1 -8.21 28.37 49.45
C MET A 1 -7.20 27.34 48.93
N LYS A 2 -6.70 26.39 49.75
CA LYS A 2 -5.72 25.37 49.29
C LYS A 2 -6.39 24.16 48.60
N ALA A 3 -7.56 23.74 49.06
CA ALA A 3 -8.30 22.59 48.48
C ALA A 3 -8.82 22.85 47.05
N PHE A 4 -9.24 24.08 46.74
CA PHE A 4 -9.73 24.45 45.40
C PHE A 4 -8.63 24.46 44.32
N LYS A 5 -7.38 24.78 44.70
CA LYS A 5 -6.23 24.75 43.77
C LYS A 5 -5.81 23.32 43.41
N ALA A 6 -5.97 22.37 44.34
CA ALA A 6 -5.63 20.96 44.12
C ALA A 6 -6.59 20.28 43.12
N ILE A 7 -7.89 20.60 43.19
CA ILE A 7 -8.90 20.06 42.27
C ILE A 7 -8.67 20.59 40.85
N PHE A 8 -8.34 21.87 40.70
CA PHE A 8 -8.08 22.47 39.38
C PHE A 8 -6.84 21.86 38.71
N LEU A 9 -5.79 21.58 39.50
CA LEU A 9 -4.60 20.89 39.00
C LEU A 9 -4.92 19.45 38.58
N LEU A 10 -5.78 18.75 39.32
CA LEU A 10 -6.13 17.35 39.02
C LEU A 10 -7.01 17.22 37.77
N VAL A 11 -7.91 18.17 37.53
CA VAL A 11 -8.70 18.26 36.28
C VAL A 11 -7.79 18.61 35.09
N PHE A 12 -6.87 19.56 35.27
CA PHE A 12 -5.93 19.98 34.22
C PHE A 12 -4.93 18.87 33.86
N VAL A 13 -4.47 18.08 34.83
CA VAL A 13 -3.60 16.92 34.59
C VAL A 13 -4.38 15.74 34.00
N SER A 14 -5.65 15.53 34.37
CA SER A 14 -6.47 14.46 33.76
C SER A 14 -6.83 14.72 32.29
N GLY A 15 -6.91 16.00 31.88
CA GLY A 15 -7.18 16.38 30.49
C GLY A 15 -6.02 16.11 29.53
N ILE A 16 -4.79 15.96 30.04
CA ILE A 16 -3.59 15.72 29.23
C ILE A 16 -3.39 14.23 28.92
N CYS A 17 -4.05 13.32 29.67
CA CYS A 17 -3.87 11.87 29.50
C CYS A 17 -4.77 11.22 28.43
N PHE A 18 -5.64 11.98 27.75
CA PHE A 18 -6.36 11.50 26.57
C PHE A 18 -5.64 11.92 25.28
N ALA A 19 -4.32 11.70 25.21
CA ALA A 19 -3.66 11.59 23.92
C ALA A 19 -4.19 10.29 23.28
N THR A 20 -5.22 10.43 22.44
CA THR A 20 -5.60 9.34 21.54
C THR A 20 -4.35 8.93 20.79
N ALA A 21 -4.02 7.65 20.84
CA ALA A 21 -2.86 7.10 20.13
C ALA A 21 -3.02 7.42 18.64
N GLY A 22 -2.36 8.48 18.20
CA GLY A 22 -2.26 8.81 16.80
C GLY A 22 -1.37 7.76 16.16
N PHE A 23 -1.97 6.75 15.53
CA PHE A 23 -1.23 5.92 14.59
C PHE A 23 -0.86 6.83 13.42
N ALA A 24 0.34 7.40 13.46
CA ALA A 24 0.93 8.09 12.31
C ALA A 24 1.23 7.02 11.25
N GLN A 25 0.23 6.72 10.42
CA GLN A 25 0.44 5.93 9.21
C GLN A 25 1.25 6.79 8.25
N VAL A 26 2.52 6.42 8.04
CA VAL A 26 3.33 7.02 6.97
C VAL A 26 2.74 6.54 5.65
N GLU A 27 2.06 7.44 4.96
CA GLU A 27 1.64 7.22 3.59
C GLU A 27 2.88 7.33 2.70
N LYS A 28 3.31 6.22 2.08
CA LYS A 28 4.34 6.24 1.04
C LYS A 28 3.70 6.87 -0.21
N SER A 29 3.61 8.20 -0.25
CA SER A 29 3.02 8.94 -1.38
C SER A 29 4.09 9.25 -2.44
N LYS A 30 4.90 8.26 -2.80
CA LYS A 30 5.93 8.39 -3.83
C LYS A 30 5.54 7.55 -5.03
N ASN A 31 5.67 8.14 -6.22
CA ASN A 31 5.58 7.39 -7.46
C ASN A 31 6.87 6.59 -7.65
N GLU A 32 6.71 5.29 -7.83
CA GLU A 32 7.77 4.32 -8.01
C GLU A 32 7.52 3.53 -9.29
N ASN A 33 8.61 3.05 -9.90
CA ASN A 33 8.54 2.23 -11.09
C ASN A 33 8.43 0.77 -10.67
N PHE A 34 7.48 0.07 -11.27
CA PHE A 34 7.27 -1.35 -11.05
C PHE A 34 7.28 -2.05 -12.40
N THR A 35 7.97 -3.19 -12.47
CA THR A 35 7.89 -4.06 -13.64
C THR A 35 6.97 -5.22 -13.35
N PHE A 36 5.99 -5.46 -14.23
CA PHE A 36 5.03 -6.55 -14.12
C PHE A 36 5.22 -7.58 -15.22
N THR A 37 5.16 -8.85 -14.84
CA THR A 37 4.98 -9.96 -15.79
C THR A 37 3.71 -10.72 -15.40
N ILE A 38 2.78 -10.88 -16.34
CA ILE A 38 1.54 -11.61 -16.08
C ILE A 38 1.81 -13.11 -16.24
N ALA A 39 1.40 -13.95 -15.30
CA ALA A 39 1.71 -15.39 -15.33
C ALA A 39 1.29 -16.12 -16.62
N SER A 40 0.25 -15.64 -17.32
CA SER A 40 -0.24 -16.22 -18.58
C SER A 40 0.39 -15.61 -19.84
N LYS A 41 1.30 -14.65 -19.70
CA LYS A 41 1.97 -13.94 -20.80
C LYS A 41 3.47 -13.80 -20.52
N THR A 42 4.24 -13.54 -21.57
CA THR A 42 5.69 -13.24 -21.44
C THR A 42 5.97 -11.73 -21.47
N ASP A 43 4.96 -10.93 -21.79
CA ASP A 43 5.07 -9.48 -21.86
C ASP A 43 5.45 -8.89 -20.50
N ARG A 44 6.38 -7.93 -20.54
CA ARG A 44 6.79 -7.11 -19.40
C ARG A 44 6.17 -5.73 -19.52
N TYR A 45 5.64 -5.22 -18.42
CA TYR A 45 5.01 -3.91 -18.36
C TYR A 45 5.69 -3.07 -17.29
N ASP A 46 6.39 -2.03 -17.70
CA ASP A 46 6.97 -1.04 -16.80
C ASP A 46 5.94 0.05 -16.53
N LEU A 47 5.47 0.13 -15.29
CA LEU A 47 4.40 1.03 -14.89
C LEU A 47 4.82 1.84 -13.67
N THR A 48 4.49 3.12 -13.70
CA THR A 48 4.63 3.99 -12.53
C THR A 48 3.37 3.91 -11.68
N GLY A 49 3.54 3.71 -10.38
CA GLY A 49 2.44 3.60 -9.43
C GLY A 49 2.79 4.09 -8.05
N VAL A 50 1.81 4.02 -7.16
CA VAL A 50 1.96 4.37 -5.74
C VAL A 50 1.73 3.11 -4.91
N GLU A 51 2.60 2.89 -3.93
CA GLU A 51 2.42 1.89 -2.89
C GLU A 51 1.81 2.52 -1.64
N ILE A 52 0.73 1.95 -1.11
CA ILE A 52 0.12 2.36 0.16
C ILE A 52 0.29 1.24 1.17
N ILE A 53 0.88 1.57 2.31
CA ILE A 53 0.99 0.68 3.47
C ILE A 53 -0.17 0.98 4.42
N LYS A 54 -0.95 -0.03 4.79
CA LYS A 54 -2.10 0.08 5.69
C LYS A 54 -2.01 -0.93 6.82
N ILE A 55 -2.28 -0.48 8.05
CA ILE A 55 -2.46 -1.38 9.20
C ILE A 55 -3.96 -1.69 9.33
N THR A 56 -4.32 -2.97 9.35
CA THR A 56 -5.70 -3.42 9.58
C THR A 56 -6.11 -3.21 11.04
N PRO A 57 -7.42 -3.18 11.36
CA PRO A 57 -7.88 -3.13 12.75
C PRO A 57 -7.36 -4.29 13.63
N VAL A 58 -6.97 -5.42 13.03
CA VAL A 58 -6.41 -6.59 13.72
C VAL A 58 -4.87 -6.58 13.76
N GLY A 59 -4.23 -5.50 13.32
CA GLY A 59 -2.77 -5.31 13.41
C GLY A 59 -1.97 -5.83 12.21
N ASN A 60 -2.60 -6.48 11.22
CA ASN A 60 -1.89 -6.93 10.02
C ASN A 60 -1.46 -5.74 9.14
N LEU A 61 -0.24 -5.83 8.60
CA LEU A 61 0.29 -4.88 7.62
C LEU A 61 -0.10 -5.33 6.21
N LEU A 62 -0.84 -4.48 5.50
CA LEU A 62 -1.22 -4.65 4.10
C LEU A 62 -0.46 -3.65 3.24
N ARG A 63 0.13 -4.11 2.14
CA ARG A 63 0.73 -3.25 1.12
C ARG A 63 -0.11 -3.32 -0.14
N ILE A 64 -0.39 -2.16 -0.72
CA ILE A 64 -1.30 -2.00 -1.85
C ILE A 64 -0.60 -1.17 -2.91
N VAL A 65 -0.28 -1.76 -4.05
CA VAL A 65 0.28 -1.02 -5.18
C VAL A 65 -0.85 -0.72 -6.15
N THR A 66 -0.91 0.54 -6.60
CA THR A 66 -1.83 0.97 -7.64
C THR A 66 -1.06 1.70 -8.74
N CYS A 67 -1.11 1.16 -9.94
CA CYS A 67 -0.56 1.79 -11.15
C CYS A 67 -1.70 2.33 -12.00
N LYS A 68 -1.50 3.53 -12.56
CA LYS A 68 -2.37 4.09 -13.59
C LYS A 68 -1.84 3.72 -14.96
N VAL A 69 -2.64 2.97 -15.69
CA VAL A 69 -2.31 2.46 -17.00
C VAL A 69 -3.00 3.32 -18.05
N GLY A 70 -2.23 3.84 -19.00
CA GLY A 70 -2.74 4.57 -20.15
C GLY A 70 -3.54 3.66 -21.08
N SER A 71 -4.54 4.22 -21.76
CA SER A 71 -5.37 3.46 -22.72
C SER A 71 -4.61 2.94 -23.94
N ASP A 72 -3.40 3.44 -24.15
CA ASP A 72 -2.44 3.05 -25.18
C ASP A 72 -1.59 1.83 -24.80
N ASN A 73 -1.59 1.43 -23.53
CA ASN A 73 -0.83 0.27 -23.07
C ASN A 73 -1.54 -1.04 -23.42
N SER A 74 -0.83 -2.00 -24.01
CA SER A 74 -1.39 -3.29 -24.44
C SER A 74 -1.92 -4.17 -23.30
N ILE A 75 -1.56 -3.90 -22.04
CA ILE A 75 -2.17 -4.57 -20.89
C ILE A 75 -3.68 -4.25 -20.79
N MET A 76 -4.12 -3.11 -21.32
CA MET A 76 -5.52 -2.68 -21.31
C MET A 76 -6.45 -3.59 -22.11
N ASP A 77 -5.92 -4.35 -23.07
CA ASP A 77 -6.69 -5.34 -23.84
C ASP A 77 -7.27 -6.45 -22.95
N LEU A 78 -6.69 -6.65 -21.77
CA LEU A 78 -7.19 -7.60 -20.79
C LEU A 78 -8.42 -7.07 -20.04
N ALA A 79 -8.60 -5.76 -19.96
CA ALA A 79 -9.57 -5.12 -19.08
C ALA A 79 -11.01 -5.19 -19.66
N ASN A 80 -11.79 -6.25 -19.36
CA ASN A 80 -13.21 -6.30 -19.76
C ASN A 80 -14.14 -7.03 -18.76
N PRO A 81 -15.03 -6.31 -18.04
CA PRO A 81 -14.89 -4.92 -17.60
C PRO A 81 -13.80 -4.77 -16.52
N VAL A 82 -13.41 -5.89 -15.90
CA VAL A 82 -12.37 -6.05 -14.91
C VAL A 82 -11.69 -7.38 -15.18
N ALA A 83 -10.35 -7.41 -15.15
CA ALA A 83 -9.58 -8.63 -15.24
C ALA A 83 -8.92 -8.97 -13.91
N PHE A 84 -8.84 -10.27 -13.64
CA PHE A 84 -8.15 -10.84 -12.49
C PHE A 84 -7.08 -11.79 -13.02
N PHE A 85 -5.83 -11.56 -12.66
CA PHE A 85 -4.72 -12.40 -13.08
C PHE A 85 -3.61 -12.36 -12.04
N ARG A 86 -2.66 -13.29 -12.17
CA ARG A 86 -1.49 -13.32 -11.31
C ARG A 86 -0.33 -12.59 -11.97
N VAL A 87 0.43 -11.86 -11.17
CA VAL A 87 1.61 -11.12 -11.61
C VAL A 87 2.83 -11.52 -10.80
N THR A 88 3.98 -11.49 -11.47
CA THR A 88 5.26 -11.27 -10.81
C THR A 88 5.57 -9.79 -10.93
N ALA A 89 5.80 -9.13 -9.80
CA ALA A 89 6.10 -7.70 -9.72
C ALA A 89 7.53 -7.50 -9.21
N THR A 90 8.25 -6.55 -9.80
CA THR A 90 9.58 -6.14 -9.36
C THR A 90 9.57 -4.65 -9.02
N GLY A 91 10.17 -4.28 -7.89
CA GLY A 91 10.37 -2.89 -7.46
C GLY A 91 10.85 -2.79 -6.00
N ASP A 92 11.25 -1.59 -5.60
CA ASP A 92 11.69 -1.23 -4.23
C ASP A 92 10.51 -1.16 -3.25
N PHE A 93 10.11 -2.33 -2.76
CA PHE A 93 8.94 -2.51 -1.91
C PHE A 93 9.26 -2.24 -0.44
N ASP A 94 10.50 -2.45 0.02
CA ASP A 94 10.88 -2.19 1.42
C ASP A 94 11.50 -0.79 1.66
N GLY A 95 11.89 -0.08 0.60
CA GLY A 95 12.38 1.29 0.63
C GLY A 95 13.89 1.40 0.88
N ASP A 96 14.65 0.31 0.78
CA ASP A 96 16.10 0.30 0.96
C ASP A 96 16.88 0.70 -0.31
N GLY A 97 16.19 0.83 -1.44
CA GLY A 97 16.76 1.24 -2.72
C GLY A 97 17.22 0.10 -3.61
N GLU A 98 17.04 -1.16 -3.19
CA GLU A 98 17.15 -2.35 -4.02
C GLU A 98 15.75 -2.82 -4.47
N ASP A 99 15.67 -3.51 -5.61
CA ASP A 99 14.39 -4.03 -6.11
C ASP A 99 14.13 -5.43 -5.53
N GLU A 100 12.96 -5.66 -4.92
CA GLU A 100 12.50 -6.99 -4.56
C GLU A 100 11.59 -7.60 -5.66
N ILE A 101 11.42 -8.92 -5.59
CA ILE A 101 10.53 -9.67 -6.48
C ILE A 101 9.37 -10.27 -5.67
N LEU A 102 8.15 -9.88 -6.03
CA LEU A 102 6.92 -10.49 -5.55
C LEU A 102 6.41 -11.45 -6.61
N VAL A 103 6.16 -12.71 -6.23
CA VAL A 103 5.81 -13.77 -7.17
C VAL A 103 4.35 -14.20 -6.95
N ASP A 104 3.63 -14.38 -8.05
CA ASP A 104 2.30 -15.00 -8.09
C ASP A 104 1.18 -14.21 -7.37
N GLU A 105 1.34 -12.89 -7.26
CA GLU A 105 0.39 -12.00 -6.58
C GLU A 105 -0.86 -11.76 -7.42
N PHE A 106 -2.03 -11.72 -6.77
CA PHE A 106 -3.28 -11.42 -7.48
C PHE A 106 -3.41 -9.93 -7.78
N ALA A 107 -3.52 -9.61 -9.06
CA ALA A 107 -3.79 -8.28 -9.56
C ALA A 107 -5.20 -8.15 -10.13
N VAL A 108 -5.73 -6.93 -10.03
CA VAL A 108 -7.01 -6.51 -10.59
C VAL A 108 -6.73 -5.37 -11.55
N LEU A 109 -7.15 -5.51 -12.80
CA LEU A 109 -7.11 -4.45 -13.81
C LEU A 109 -8.52 -4.01 -14.17
N THR A 110 -8.84 -2.73 -13.99
CA THR A 110 -10.13 -2.17 -14.41
C THR A 110 -10.06 -1.54 -15.79
N LYS A 111 -11.19 -1.47 -16.50
CA LYS A 111 -11.30 -0.73 -17.79
C LYS A 111 -10.88 0.75 -17.72
N THR A 112 -10.83 1.33 -16.52
CA THR A 112 -10.38 2.71 -16.27
C THR A 112 -8.87 2.82 -16.05
N GLY A 113 -8.12 1.74 -16.26
CA GLY A 113 -6.66 1.71 -16.16
C GLY A 113 -6.15 1.66 -14.73
N ASN A 114 -6.93 1.16 -13.77
CA ASN A 114 -6.39 0.86 -12.44
C ASN A 114 -5.87 -0.56 -12.43
N LEU A 115 -4.55 -0.72 -12.43
CA LEU A 115 -3.92 -1.98 -12.05
C LEU A 115 -3.62 -1.93 -10.55
N LYS A 116 -4.14 -2.88 -9.80
CA LYS A 116 -3.96 -2.95 -8.35
C LYS A 116 -3.62 -4.37 -7.91
N PHE A 117 -2.64 -4.53 -7.04
CA PHE A 117 -2.42 -5.77 -6.31
C PHE A 117 -2.17 -5.48 -4.82
N VAL A 118 -2.37 -6.50 -3.98
CA VAL A 118 -2.21 -6.39 -2.53
C VAL A 118 -1.35 -7.55 -2.09
N TYR A 119 -0.34 -7.27 -1.28
CA TYR A 119 0.59 -8.26 -0.78
C TYR A 119 0.94 -8.01 0.69
N HIS A 120 1.56 -9.02 1.29
CA HIS A 120 2.14 -8.94 2.62
C HIS A 120 3.65 -9.15 2.48
N LEU A 121 4.45 -8.26 3.06
CA LEU A 121 5.89 -8.47 3.15
C LEU A 121 6.12 -9.51 4.26
N ASN A 122 6.35 -10.77 3.87
CA ASN A 122 6.86 -11.80 4.77
C ASN A 122 8.36 -11.98 4.50
N GLU A 123 9.16 -12.27 5.52
CA GLU A 123 10.62 -12.51 5.39
C GLU A 123 10.98 -13.59 4.36
N LYS A 124 10.02 -14.42 3.93
CA LYS A 124 10.18 -15.46 2.90
C LYS A 124 10.19 -14.94 1.46
N ASN A 125 9.87 -13.66 1.24
CA ASN A 125 9.77 -13.04 -0.08
C ASN A 125 10.98 -12.11 -0.38
N LYS A 126 12.05 -12.19 0.43
CA LYS A 126 13.37 -11.64 0.11
C LYS A 126 14.17 -12.65 -0.72
#